data_AF-A0A8S3R976-F1
#
_entry.id   AF-A0A8S3R976-F1
#
_cell.length_a   1.000
_cell.length_b   1.000
_cell.length_c   1.000
_cell.angle_alpha   90.00
_cell.angle_beta   90.00
_cell.angle_gamma   90.00
#
_symmetry.space_group_name_H-M   'P 1'
#
loop_
_entity.id
_entity.type
_entity.pdbx_description
1 polymer ?
#
loop_
_entity_poly.entity_id
_entity_poly.type
_entity_poly.pdbx_seq_one_letter_code
_entity_poly.pdbx_strand_id
1 'polypeptide(L)'
;MSSKSVLEHFTVPDDFQNGNTFKGKCMHCGTLISGSYKVTSNFVTHMKRKHRDLYILHSENKEIQPTLTQCIKKSVKYSPSDPKQLEMTNALIMFIAGDLLPLSIVESEEFKNLMEKADTKYQVPSRKHNLVNTLKRAESVCLTIDLWSSRQMRGFLGITGHFNDDGQM
;
A
#
# COMPACT_ATOMS: atom_id res chain seq x y z
N MET A 1 21.44 -16.53 6.34
CA MET A 1 21.00 -17.84 6.88
C MET A 1 20.63 -18.72 5.70
N SER A 2 21.24 -19.90 5.57
CA SER A 2 21.13 -20.73 4.35
C SER A 2 19.71 -21.27 4.19
N SER A 3 19.08 -21.02 3.04
CA SER A 3 17.77 -21.55 2.68
C SER A 3 17.85 -23.07 2.61
N LYS A 4 17.20 -23.76 3.55
CA LYS A 4 17.22 -25.23 3.62
C LYS A 4 16.52 -25.81 2.39
N SER A 5 17.29 -26.46 1.54
CA SER A 5 16.80 -27.00 0.26
C SER A 5 16.10 -28.34 0.47
N VAL A 6 15.03 -28.61 -0.29
CA VAL A 6 14.32 -29.91 -0.25
C VAL A 6 15.23 -31.10 -0.55
N LEU A 7 16.36 -30.85 -1.23
CA LEU A 7 17.39 -31.85 -1.51
C LEU A 7 18.12 -32.35 -0.25
N GLU A 8 18.05 -31.63 0.88
CA GLU A 8 18.60 -32.07 2.17
C GLU A 8 17.94 -33.35 2.69
N HIS A 9 16.80 -33.78 2.15
CA HIS A 9 16.12 -35.03 2.51
C HIS A 9 16.45 -36.22 1.58
N PHE A 10 17.41 -36.04 0.66
CA PHE A 10 17.77 -37.04 -0.34
C PHE A 10 19.27 -37.29 -0.37
N THR A 11 19.65 -38.57 -0.50
CA THR A 11 21.01 -38.96 -0.85
C THR A 11 21.14 -38.92 -2.37
N VAL A 12 21.97 -38.02 -2.88
CA VAL A 12 22.19 -37.81 -4.31
C VAL A 12 23.59 -38.35 -4.69
N PRO A 13 23.75 -39.15 -5.75
CA PRO A 13 25.06 -39.62 -6.19
C PRO A 13 25.93 -38.47 -6.73
N ASP A 14 27.21 -38.45 -6.37
CA ASP A 14 28.20 -37.46 -6.85
C ASP A 14 28.67 -37.72 -8.30
N ASP A 15 28.24 -38.83 -8.92
CA ASP A 15 28.80 -39.29 -10.20
C ASP A 15 28.32 -38.45 -11.39
N PHE A 16 29.24 -37.62 -11.88
CA PHE A 16 29.19 -36.95 -13.18
C PHE A 16 29.43 -37.95 -14.32
N GLN A 17 28.37 -38.61 -14.79
CA GLN A 17 28.41 -39.26 -16.10
C GLN A 17 27.19 -38.87 -16.95
N ASN A 18 27.39 -37.79 -17.70
CA ASN A 18 26.81 -37.51 -19.02
C ASN A 18 25.28 -37.61 -19.21
N GLY A 19 24.50 -37.24 -18.21
CA GLY A 19 23.05 -37.07 -18.34
C GLY A 19 22.52 -36.01 -17.38
N ASN A 20 21.64 -35.12 -17.86
CA ASN A 20 21.00 -34.06 -17.07
C ASN A 20 20.11 -34.57 -15.90
N THR A 21 20.03 -35.89 -15.72
CA THR A 21 19.10 -36.57 -14.82
C THR A 21 19.84 -37.50 -13.88
N PHE A 22 19.52 -37.44 -12.59
CA PHE A 22 20.04 -38.33 -11.56
C PHE A 22 18.88 -38.99 -10.81
N LYS A 23 19.16 -40.07 -10.08
CA LYS A 23 18.21 -40.68 -9.14
C LYS A 23 18.65 -40.40 -7.71
N GLY A 24 17.87 -39.62 -6.97
CA GLY A 24 18.08 -39.38 -5.54
C GLY A 24 17.29 -40.36 -4.69
N LYS A 25 17.90 -40.92 -3.64
CA LYS A 25 17.24 -41.81 -2.69
C LYS A 25 16.65 -41.00 -1.54
N CYS A 26 15.36 -41.14 -1.27
CA CYS A 26 14.74 -40.51 -0.10
C CYS A 26 15.28 -41.12 1.20
N MET A 27 15.67 -40.29 2.17
CA MET A 27 16.17 -40.76 3.46
C MET A 27 15.08 -41.26 4.41
N HIS A 28 13.81 -40.91 4.13
CA HIS A 28 12.67 -41.26 5.02
C HIS A 28 11.93 -42.52 4.61
N CYS A 29 11.95 -42.88 3.32
CA CYS A 29 11.26 -44.08 2.81
C CYS A 29 12.09 -44.91 1.83
N GLY A 30 13.33 -44.51 1.53
CA GLY A 30 14.23 -45.23 0.63
C GLY A 30 13.85 -45.21 -0.85
N THR A 31 12.75 -44.53 -1.24
CA THR A 31 12.30 -44.48 -2.64
C THR A 31 13.28 -43.71 -3.51
N LEU A 32 13.60 -44.26 -4.68
CA LEU A 32 14.43 -43.62 -5.70
C LEU A 32 13.59 -42.68 -6.57
N ILE A 33 14.03 -41.44 -6.70
CA ILE A 33 13.33 -40.41 -7.46
C ILE A 33 14.25 -39.86 -8.53
N SER A 34 13.84 -40.00 -9.78
CA SER A 34 14.51 -39.37 -10.90
C SER A 34 14.25 -37.86 -10.90
N GLY A 35 15.30 -37.06 -11.03
CA GLY A 35 15.20 -35.60 -11.11
C GLY A 35 16.40 -35.01 -11.86
N SER A 36 16.42 -33.68 -11.98
CA SER A 36 17.53 -32.94 -12.58
C SER A 36 18.07 -31.95 -11.57
N TYR A 37 19.37 -31.64 -11.63
CA TYR A 37 19.98 -30.65 -10.74
C TYR A 37 19.40 -29.24 -10.93
N LYS A 38 18.76 -28.96 -12.07
CA LYS A 38 18.12 -27.68 -12.37
C LYS A 38 16.71 -27.55 -11.79
N VAL A 39 16.03 -28.66 -11.46
CA VAL A 39 14.60 -28.66 -11.10
C VAL A 39 14.31 -29.69 -10.00
N THR A 40 13.69 -29.24 -8.91
CA THR A 40 13.40 -30.06 -7.72
C THR A 40 11.95 -30.55 -7.62
N SER A 41 11.12 -30.33 -8.65
CA SER A 41 9.66 -30.59 -8.63
C SER A 41 9.30 -32.02 -8.22
N ASN A 42 10.04 -33.02 -8.70
CA ASN A 42 9.79 -34.43 -8.39
C ASN A 42 10.04 -34.74 -6.91
N PHE A 43 11.11 -34.21 -6.33
CA PHE A 43 11.46 -34.35 -4.91
C PHE A 43 10.43 -33.66 -4.01
N VAL A 44 10.00 -32.45 -4.39
CA VAL A 44 8.93 -31.70 -3.69
C VAL A 44 7.61 -32.48 -3.73
N THR A 45 7.24 -33.01 -4.90
CA THR A 45 5.99 -33.76 -5.07
C THR A 45 5.98 -35.03 -4.22
N HIS A 46 7.10 -35.73 -4.15
CA HIS A 46 7.23 -36.88 -3.28
C HIS A 46 7.13 -36.53 -1.80
N MET A 47 7.82 -35.47 -1.35
CA MET A 47 7.68 -34.98 0.04
C MET A 47 6.23 -34.65 0.38
N LYS A 48 5.51 -33.94 -0.50
CA LYS A 48 4.08 -33.64 -0.30
C LYS A 48 3.19 -34.89 -0.17
N ARG A 49 3.51 -35.97 -0.91
CA ARG A 49 2.66 -37.17 -1.00
C ARG A 49 2.97 -38.23 0.05
N LYS A 50 4.25 -38.41 0.40
CA LYS A 50 4.71 -39.50 1.28
C LYS A 50 5.18 -39.02 2.65
N HIS A 51 5.55 -37.74 2.76
CA HIS A 51 6.12 -37.15 3.98
C HIS A 51 5.52 -35.76 4.23
N ARG A 52 4.18 -35.70 4.21
CA ARG A 52 3.42 -34.45 4.30
C ARG A 52 3.76 -33.67 5.56
N ASP A 53 3.89 -34.36 6.69
CA ASP A 53 4.17 -33.74 7.99
C ASP A 53 5.54 -33.05 8.01
N LEU A 54 6.57 -33.71 7.46
CA LEU A 54 7.91 -33.14 7.31
C LEU A 54 7.93 -31.97 6.33
N TYR A 55 7.16 -32.07 5.24
CA TYR A 55 7.02 -30.99 4.27
C TYR A 55 6.36 -29.74 4.87
N ILE A 56 5.32 -29.91 5.70
CA ILE A 56 4.63 -28.80 6.37
C ILE A 56 5.58 -28.09 7.34
N LEU A 57 6.28 -28.84 8.21
CA LEU A 57 7.24 -28.29 9.18
C LEU A 57 8.35 -27.45 8.51
N HIS A 58 8.80 -27.86 7.32
CA HIS A 58 9.79 -27.10 6.55
C HIS A 58 9.20 -25.96 5.71
N SER A 59 7.90 -26.02 5.35
CA SER A 59 7.26 -25.00 4.52
C SER A 59 6.85 -23.75 5.30
N GLU A 60 6.62 -23.85 6.61
CA GLU A 60 6.26 -22.72 7.48
C GLU A 60 7.40 -21.70 7.66
N ASN A 61 8.65 -22.07 7.31
CA ASN A 61 9.82 -21.19 7.36
C ASN A 61 10.26 -20.62 6.00
N LYS A 62 9.42 -20.71 4.95
CA LYS A 62 9.74 -20.05 3.68
C LYS A 62 9.33 -18.59 3.72
N GLU A 63 10.29 -17.70 3.48
CA GLU A 63 9.98 -16.33 3.08
C GLU A 63 9.10 -16.38 1.82
N ILE A 64 7.82 -16.02 1.98
CA ILE A 64 6.85 -16.00 0.90
C ILE A 64 7.19 -14.79 0.02
N GLN A 65 7.78 -15.02 -1.14
CA GLN A 65 7.95 -13.97 -2.13
C GLN A 65 6.55 -13.47 -2.55
N PRO A 66 6.23 -12.17 -2.37
CA PRO A 66 4.94 -11.65 -2.78
C PRO A 66 4.78 -11.77 -4.29
N THR A 67 3.55 -12.06 -4.72
CA THR A 67 3.21 -12.11 -6.14
C THR A 67 3.34 -10.70 -6.76
N LEU A 68 3.61 -10.63 -8.07
CA LEU A 68 3.69 -9.36 -8.79
C LEU A 68 2.44 -8.50 -8.57
N THR A 69 1.26 -9.12 -8.56
CA THR A 69 -0.02 -8.47 -8.27
C THR A 69 -0.09 -7.87 -6.85
N GLN A 70 0.48 -8.55 -5.85
CA GLN A 70 0.56 -8.04 -4.47
C GLN A 70 1.50 -6.83 -4.36
N CYS A 71 2.60 -6.82 -5.10
CA CYS A 71 3.50 -5.67 -5.16
C CYS A 71 2.82 -4.47 -5.83
N ILE A 72 2.11 -4.69 -6.94
CA ILE A 72 1.39 -3.63 -7.65
C ILE A 72 0.24 -3.06 -6.80
N LYS A 73 -0.52 -3.89 -6.08
CA LYS A 73 -1.59 -3.40 -5.19
C LYS A 73 -1.09 -2.51 -4.04
N LYS A 74 0.19 -2.58 -3.69
CA LYS A 74 0.78 -1.65 -2.71
C LYS A 74 1.08 -0.28 -3.30
N SER A 75 1.32 -0.16 -4.60
CA SER A 75 1.72 1.10 -5.25
C SER A 75 0.57 1.96 -5.76
N VAL A 76 -0.68 1.45 -5.75
CA VAL A 76 -1.84 2.23 -6.21
C VAL A 76 -2.31 3.15 -5.09
N LYS A 77 -2.31 4.47 -5.37
CA LYS A 77 -2.90 5.51 -4.53
C LYS A 77 -4.42 5.28 -4.38
N TYR A 78 -5.01 5.74 -3.28
CA TYR A 78 -6.46 5.66 -3.12
C TYR A 78 -7.19 6.46 -4.20
N SER A 79 -8.37 5.98 -4.62
CA SER A 79 -9.24 6.75 -5.50
C SER A 79 -9.87 7.92 -4.74
N PRO A 80 -10.30 9.02 -5.40
CA PRO A 80 -11.00 10.11 -4.73
C PRO A 80 -12.27 9.71 -3.96
N SER A 81 -12.91 8.61 -4.38
CA SER A 81 -14.12 8.07 -3.74
C SER A 81 -13.83 6.96 -2.72
N ASP A 82 -12.55 6.67 -2.46
CA ASP A 82 -12.16 5.66 -1.48
C ASP A 82 -12.53 6.13 -0.06
N PRO A 83 -13.18 5.29 0.77
CA PRO A 83 -13.55 5.67 2.13
C PRO A 83 -12.37 6.18 2.96
N LYS A 84 -11.19 5.58 2.80
CA LYS A 84 -10.00 5.96 3.56
C LYS A 84 -9.40 7.28 3.07
N GLN A 85 -9.48 7.55 1.77
CA GLN A 85 -9.13 8.85 1.20
C GLN A 85 -10.01 9.96 1.79
N LEU A 86 -11.32 9.72 1.86
CA LEU A 86 -12.28 10.69 2.39
C LEU A 86 -12.08 10.92 3.89
N GLU A 87 -11.91 9.84 4.67
CA GLU A 87 -11.65 9.91 6.11
C GLU A 87 -10.41 10.74 6.43
N MET A 88 -9.28 10.46 5.76
CA MET A 88 -8.04 11.21 5.94
C MET A 88 -8.17 12.67 5.48
N THR A 89 -8.90 12.91 4.39
CA THR A 89 -9.16 14.27 3.89
C THR A 89 -9.98 15.07 4.90
N ASN A 90 -11.01 14.47 5.50
CA ASN A 90 -11.82 15.12 6.53
C ASN A 90 -11.00 15.41 7.79
N ALA A 91 -10.15 14.49 8.23
CA ALA A 91 -9.25 14.72 9.36
C ALA A 91 -8.27 15.88 9.07
N LEU A 92 -7.73 15.96 7.85
CA LEU A 92 -6.89 17.07 7.41
C LEU A 92 -7.64 18.40 7.41
N ILE A 93 -8.89 18.42 6.94
CA ILE A 93 -9.73 19.62 6.98
C ILE A 93 -9.97 20.07 8.43
N MET A 94 -10.28 19.13 9.33
CA MET A 94 -10.48 19.43 10.75
C MET A 94 -9.20 19.93 11.42
N PHE A 95 -8.04 19.39 11.08
CA PHE A 95 -6.75 19.89 11.56
C PHE A 95 -6.51 21.34 11.10
N ILE A 96 -6.72 21.62 9.81
CA ILE A 96 -6.52 22.98 9.27
C ILE A 96 -7.52 23.97 9.89
N ALA A 97 -8.80 23.61 9.96
CA ALA A 97 -9.84 24.47 10.48
C ALA A 97 -9.75 24.65 12.00
N GLY A 98 -9.47 23.58 12.73
CA GLY A 98 -9.38 23.58 14.19
C GLY A 98 -8.20 24.40 14.70
N ASP A 99 -7.05 24.30 14.04
CA ASP A 99 -5.83 25.03 14.41
C ASP A 99 -5.66 26.36 13.64
N LEU A 100 -6.67 26.77 12.86
CA LEU A 100 -6.68 28.00 12.05
C LEU A 100 -5.43 28.12 11.14
N LEU A 101 -5.00 27.00 10.57
CA LEU A 101 -3.81 26.94 9.74
C LEU A 101 -4.09 27.48 8.33
N PRO A 102 -3.06 28.04 7.68
CA PRO A 102 -3.22 28.46 6.29
C PRO A 102 -3.44 27.25 5.38
N LEU A 103 -4.41 27.35 4.46
CA LEU A 103 -4.69 26.31 3.47
C LEU A 103 -3.47 25.94 2.61
N SER A 104 -2.45 26.81 2.52
CA SER A 104 -1.19 26.53 1.83
C SER A 104 -0.36 25.41 2.45
N ILE A 105 -0.67 24.96 3.66
CA ILE A 105 0.05 23.85 4.30
C ILE A 105 0.02 22.56 3.46
N VAL A 106 -1.09 22.33 2.73
CA VAL A 106 -1.22 21.15 1.84
C VAL A 106 -0.26 21.19 0.64
N GLU A 107 0.36 22.34 0.38
CA GLU A 107 1.34 22.51 -0.69
C GLU A 107 2.79 22.39 -0.22
N SER A 108 3.06 22.49 1.09
CA SER A 108 4.41 22.31 1.66
C SER A 108 4.99 20.95 1.29
N GLU A 109 6.25 20.95 0.88
CA GLU A 109 6.98 19.74 0.51
C GLU A 109 7.23 18.84 1.72
N GLU A 110 7.55 19.45 2.86
CA GLU A 110 7.74 18.77 4.14
C GLU A 110 6.45 18.13 4.63
N PHE A 111 5.33 18.84 4.50
CA PHE A 111 4.01 18.29 4.84
C PHE A 111 3.65 17.11 3.94
N LYS A 112 3.86 17.22 2.62
CA LYS A 112 3.62 16.10 1.68
C LYS A 112 4.49 14.89 2.00
N ASN A 113 5.76 15.11 2.31
CA ASN A 113 6.68 14.04 2.71
C ASN A 113 6.24 13.36 4.02
N LEU A 114 5.76 14.14 5.00
CA LEU A 114 5.17 13.60 6.22
C LEU A 114 3.95 12.72 5.90
N MET A 115 3.03 13.21 5.07
CA MET A 115 1.83 12.46 4.67
C MET A 115 2.17 11.19 3.90
N GLU A 116 3.17 11.23 3.01
CA GLU A 116 3.64 10.06 2.27
C GLU A 116 4.24 8.99 3.19
N LYS A 117 4.94 9.40 4.26
CA LYS A 117 5.44 8.47 5.28
C LYS A 117 4.33 7.93 6.18
N ALA A 118 3.29 8.71 6.44
CA ALA A 118 2.16 8.31 7.26
C ALA A 118 1.26 7.29 6.53
N ASP A 119 0.87 7.58 5.29
CA ASP A 119 0.18 6.66 4.40
C ASP A 119 0.62 6.89 2.94
N THR A 120 1.40 5.95 2.40
CA THR A 120 1.93 6.02 1.05
C THR A 120 0.85 6.00 -0.04
N LYS A 121 -0.37 5.59 0.28
CA LYS A 121 -1.49 5.54 -0.67
C LYS A 121 -2.36 6.78 -0.65
N TYR A 122 -2.29 7.58 0.41
CA TYR A 122 -3.05 8.82 0.51
C TYR A 122 -2.60 9.86 -0.52
N GLN A 123 -3.57 10.58 -1.07
CA GLN A 123 -3.34 11.72 -1.96
C GLN A 123 -3.74 13.00 -1.25
N VAL A 124 -2.77 13.84 -0.91
CA VAL A 124 -3.05 15.14 -0.30
C VAL A 124 -3.87 16.00 -1.28
N PRO A 125 -5.03 16.55 -0.88
CA PRO A 125 -5.84 17.39 -1.74
C PRO A 125 -5.14 18.70 -2.09
N SER A 126 -5.42 19.24 -3.27
CA SER A 126 -4.97 20.59 -3.63
C SER A 126 -5.82 21.65 -2.91
N ARG A 127 -5.30 22.87 -2.77
CA ARG A 127 -6.05 24.01 -2.22
C ARG A 127 -7.39 24.28 -2.93
N LYS A 128 -7.49 23.93 -4.21
CA LYS A 128 -8.70 24.11 -5.03
C LYS A 128 -9.69 22.95 -4.88
N HIS A 129 -9.53 22.09 -3.88
CA HIS A 129 -10.47 21.01 -3.62
C HIS A 129 -11.90 21.57 -3.61
N ASN A 130 -12.81 20.88 -4.30
CA ASN A 130 -14.05 21.38 -4.93
C ASN A 130 -15.03 22.18 -4.04
N LEU A 131 -14.62 23.31 -3.50
CA LEU A 131 -15.47 24.28 -2.80
C LEU A 131 -16.60 24.77 -3.73
N VAL A 132 -16.31 24.80 -5.04
CA VAL A 132 -17.27 25.17 -6.09
C VAL A 132 -18.49 24.24 -6.09
N ASN A 133 -18.31 22.94 -5.86
CA ASN A 133 -19.44 22.01 -5.86
C ASN A 133 -20.26 22.14 -4.58
N THR A 134 -19.61 22.39 -3.44
CA THR A 134 -20.30 22.67 -2.18
C THR A 134 -21.12 23.95 -2.29
N LEU A 135 -20.53 25.03 -2.81
CA LEU A 135 -21.20 26.31 -3.01
C LEU A 135 -22.36 26.22 -4.02
N LYS A 136 -22.23 25.40 -5.08
CA LYS A 136 -23.31 25.15 -6.04
C LYS A 136 -24.52 24.43 -5.45
N ARG A 137 -24.34 23.69 -4.36
CA ARG A 137 -25.43 22.98 -3.67
C ARG A 137 -26.14 23.85 -2.63
N ALA A 138 -25.54 24.96 -2.22
CA ALA A 138 -26.14 25.87 -1.26
C ALA A 138 -27.42 26.47 -1.84
N GLU A 139 -28.55 26.30 -1.13
CA GLU A 139 -29.84 26.91 -1.52
C GLU A 139 -29.78 28.43 -1.40
N SER A 140 -29.11 28.93 -0.36
CA SER A 140 -28.92 30.36 -0.12
C SER A 140 -27.52 30.64 0.45
N VAL A 141 -27.01 31.83 0.13
CA VAL A 141 -25.73 32.33 0.65
C VAL A 141 -25.95 33.75 1.18
N CYS A 142 -25.62 33.97 2.45
CA CYS A 142 -25.54 35.29 3.06
C CYS A 142 -24.12 35.85 2.92
N LEU A 143 -23.98 37.06 2.38
CA LEU A 143 -22.68 37.69 2.16
C LEU A 143 -22.46 38.80 3.19
N THR A 144 -21.32 38.78 3.87
CA THR A 144 -20.83 39.90 4.66
C THR A 144 -19.65 40.54 3.94
N ILE A 145 -19.71 41.86 3.79
CA ILE A 145 -18.69 42.65 3.11
C ILE A 145 -17.96 43.49 4.15
N ASP A 146 -16.65 43.36 4.20
CA ASP A 146 -15.77 44.16 5.05
C ASP A 146 -14.84 45.03 4.18
N LEU A 147 -14.73 46.30 4.54
CA LEU A 147 -13.90 47.28 3.85
C LEU A 147 -12.92 47.90 4.84
N TRP A 148 -11.64 47.77 4.55
CA TRP A 148 -10.59 48.40 5.34
C TRP A 148 -9.47 48.94 4.45
N SER A 149 -8.64 49.84 5.00
CA SER A 149 -7.44 50.34 4.34
C SER A 149 -6.20 49.99 5.15
N SER A 150 -5.09 49.70 4.47
CA SER A 150 -3.80 49.59 5.16
C SER A 150 -3.19 50.96 5.41
N ARG A 151 -2.18 50.99 6.28
CA ARG A 151 -1.33 52.17 6.52
C ARG A 151 -0.59 52.66 5.27
N GLN A 152 -0.55 51.86 4.20
CA GLN A 152 0.03 52.22 2.90
C GLN A 152 -1.04 52.79 1.93
N MET A 153 -2.20 53.21 2.44
CA MET A 153 -3.36 53.70 1.66
C MET A 153 -3.88 52.72 0.61
N ARG A 154 -3.68 51.41 0.83
CA ARG A 154 -4.27 50.36 -0.02
C ARG A 154 -5.61 49.95 0.55
N GLY A 155 -6.68 50.09 -0.23
CA GLY A 155 -8.00 49.58 0.12
C GLY A 155 -8.08 48.06 -0.07
N PHE A 156 -8.79 47.39 0.83
CA PHE A 156 -9.09 45.97 0.80
C PHE A 156 -10.60 45.79 0.92
N LEU A 157 -11.12 44.80 0.19
CA LEU A 157 -12.51 44.36 0.21
C LEU A 157 -12.52 42.88 0.55
N GLY A 158 -12.94 42.54 1.77
CA GLY A 158 -13.23 41.17 2.18
C GLY A 158 -14.68 40.85 1.87
N ILE A 159 -14.93 39.73 1.21
CA ILE A 159 -16.28 39.19 1.01
C ILE A 159 -16.28 37.80 1.64
N THR A 160 -17.12 37.60 2.65
CA THR A 160 -17.31 36.30 3.31
C THR A 160 -18.72 35.81 3.01
N GLY A 161 -18.84 34.55 2.59
CA GLY A 161 -20.12 33.92 2.32
C GLY A 161 -20.45 32.85 3.36
N HIS A 162 -21.62 32.96 3.96
CA HIS A 162 -22.19 32.00 4.89
C HIS A 162 -23.33 31.25 4.19
N PHE A 163 -23.32 29.93 4.26
CA PHE A 163 -24.38 29.11 3.69
C PHE A 163 -24.66 27.94 4.63
N ASN A 164 -25.90 27.43 4.59
CA ASN A 164 -26.26 26.22 5.31
C ASN A 164 -25.97 25.02 4.39
N ASP A 165 -25.28 24.01 4.92
CA ASP A 165 -25.08 22.72 4.26
C ASP A 165 -25.91 21.69 5.03
N ASP A 166 -26.96 21.13 4.43
CA ASP A 166 -27.84 20.11 5.04
C ASP A 166 -27.14 18.74 5.23
N GLY A 167 -25.82 18.72 5.21
CA GLY A 167 -24.97 17.52 5.16
C GLY A 167 -24.55 16.95 6.51
N GLN A 168 -25.21 17.29 7.62
CA GLN A 168 -25.02 16.61 8.91
C GLN A 168 -26.35 16.03 9.44
N MET A 169 -26.67 14.83 8.94
CA MET A 169 -27.41 13.79 9.67
C MET A 169 -26.69 12.46 9.48
#